data_AF-A0A1E7NAM5-F1
#
_entry.id   AF-A0A1E7NAM5-F1
#
_cell.length_a   1.000
_cell.length_b   1.000
_cell.length_c   1.000
_cell.angle_alpha   90.00
_cell.angle_beta   90.00
_cell.angle_gamma   90.00
#
_symmetry.space_group_name_H-M   'P 1'
#
loop_
_entity.id
_entity.type
_entity.pdbx_description
1 polymer ?
#
loop_
_entity_poly.entity_id
_entity_poly.type
_entity_poly.pdbx_seq_one_letter_code
_entity_poly.pdbx_strand_id
1 'polypeptide(L)' 'MLTVVALTGSHRFEDVIKAEPFAERIRETAQAARTTPPPAPAPSGDRLVDQLERLAALRASGALTDEEFSRAKQRLIG' A
#
# COMPACT_ATOMS: atom_id res chain seq x y z
N MET A 1 2.10 9.16 -28.55
CA MET A 1 0.64 9.05 -28.72
C MET A 1 0.27 7.60 -28.41
N LEU A 2 -0.24 7.31 -27.22
CA LEU A 2 -0.57 5.95 -26.75
C LEU A 2 -2.09 5.72 -26.94
N THR A 3 -2.45 4.82 -27.85
CA THR A 3 -3.86 4.47 -28.15
C THR A 3 -4.28 3.32 -27.24
N VAL A 4 -5.23 3.57 -26.32
CA VAL A 4 -5.85 2.52 -25.50
C VAL A 4 -6.99 1.89 -26.30
N VAL A 5 -6.81 0.63 -26.69
CA VAL A 5 -7.82 -0.21 -27.35
C VAL A 5 -8.82 -0.71 -26.31
N ALA A 6 -10.11 -0.54 -26.61
CA ALA A 6 -11.23 -0.95 -25.78
C ALA A 6 -11.27 -2.47 -25.58
N LEU A 7 -11.38 -2.92 -24.32
CA LEU A 7 -11.71 -4.30 -23.98
C LEU A 7 -13.21 -4.37 -23.63
N THR A 8 -13.99 -4.88 -24.56
CA THR A 8 -15.37 -5.32 -24.33
C THR A 8 -15.37 -6.53 -23.38
N GLY A 9 -16.25 -6.52 -22.39
CA GLY A 9 -16.35 -7.58 -21.39
C GLY A 9 -17.65 -7.47 -20.62
N SER A 10 -18.74 -7.90 -21.26
CA SER A 10 -20.05 -8.11 -20.64
C SER A 10 -19.95 -9.13 -19.50
N HIS A 11 -20.04 -8.70 -18.24
CA HIS A 11 -20.41 -9.59 -17.13
C HIS A 11 -21.63 -9.05 -16.40
N ARG A 12 -22.66 -9.89 -16.44
CA ARG A 12 -24.02 -9.74 -15.93
C ARG A 12 -24.02 -9.78 -14.40
N PHE A 13 -24.46 -8.68 -13.77
CA PHE A 13 -24.54 -8.50 -12.31
C PHE A 13 -25.72 -9.26 -11.68
N GLU A 14 -25.78 -10.59 -11.78
CA GLU A 14 -26.95 -11.37 -11.33
C GLU A 14 -26.82 -12.04 -9.95
N ASP A 15 -25.75 -11.81 -9.16
CA ASP A 15 -25.47 -12.58 -7.93
C ASP A 15 -25.43 -11.72 -6.64
N VAL A 16 -26.30 -10.71 -6.53
CA VAL A 16 -26.45 -9.87 -5.33
C VAL A 16 -27.64 -10.34 -4.46
N ILE A 17 -27.79 -11.63 -4.23
CA ILE A 17 -28.78 -12.17 -3.26
C ILE A 17 -28.10 -13.21 -2.37
N LYS A 18 -27.29 -12.74 -1.41
CA LYS A 18 -26.83 -13.45 -0.19
C LYS A 18 -25.98 -12.51 0.69
N ALA A 19 -26.57 -11.41 1.16
CA ALA A 19 -25.87 -10.40 1.98
C ALA A 19 -25.83 -10.72 3.50
N GLU A 20 -26.60 -11.71 3.98
CA GLU A 20 -26.71 -12.00 5.42
C GLU A 20 -25.43 -12.56 6.09
N PRO A 21 -24.69 -13.55 5.53
CA PRO A 21 -23.54 -14.14 6.23
C PRO A 21 -22.30 -13.23 6.26
N PHE A 22 -22.32 -12.14 5.49
CA PHE A 22 -21.20 -11.21 5.40
C PHE A 22 -21.16 -10.26 6.61
N ALA A 23 -22.33 -9.85 7.12
CA ALA A 23 -22.44 -8.93 8.25
C ALA A 23 -21.88 -9.53 9.55
N GLU A 24 -22.13 -10.81 9.81
CA GLU A 24 -21.61 -11.54 10.99
C GLU A 24 -20.07 -11.57 10.98
N ARG A 25 -19.48 -11.90 9.83
CA ARG A 25 -18.04 -12.03 9.66
C ARG A 25 -17.28 -10.70 9.84
N ILE A 26 -17.90 -9.58 9.44
CA ILE A 26 -17.32 -8.25 9.66
C ILE A 26 -17.27 -7.92 11.17
N ARG A 27 -18.30 -8.27 11.94
CA ARG A 27 -18.35 -7.99 13.39
C ARG A 27 -17.29 -8.75 14.16
N GLU A 28 -17.08 -10.03 13.82
CA GLU A 28 -16.07 -10.88 14.46
C GLU A 28 -14.65 -10.35 14.20
N THR A 29 -14.37 -9.96 12.95
CA THR A 29 -13.07 -9.39 12.55
C THR A 29 -12.80 -8.05 13.25
N ALA A 30 -13.83 -7.22 13.44
CA ALA A 30 -13.70 -5.92 14.12
C ALA A 30 -13.38 -6.03 15.61
N GLN A 31 -13.81 -7.09 16.29
CA GLN A 31 -13.47 -7.32 17.71
C GLN A 31 -12.01 -7.76 17.87
N ALA A 32 -11.51 -8.63 16.99
CA ALA A 32 -10.12 -9.12 17.04
C ALA A 32 -9.08 -8.01 16.81
N ALA A 33 -9.40 -6.98 16.01
CA ALA A 33 -8.47 -5.88 15.73
C ALA A 33 -8.26 -4.92 16.91
N ARG A 34 -9.12 -4.95 17.94
CA ARG A 34 -9.04 -4.01 19.09
C ARG A 34 -8.09 -4.46 20.20
N THR A 35 -7.66 -5.72 20.21
CA THR A 35 -6.79 -6.29 21.25
C THR A 35 -5.32 -6.32 20.88
N THR A 36 -4.93 -5.93 19.65
CA THR A 36 -3.53 -5.83 19.25
C THR A 36 -2.86 -4.58 19.84
N PRO A 37 -1.89 -4.72 20.76
CA PRO A 37 -1.10 -3.58 21.22
C PRO A 37 -0.32 -2.97 20.05
N PRO A 38 -0.19 -1.63 19.98
CA PRO A 38 0.56 -0.98 18.91
C PRO A 38 2.03 -1.42 18.96
N PRO A 39 2.67 -1.65 17.80
CA PRO A 39 4.08 -2.00 17.75
C PRO A 39 4.92 -0.88 18.39
N ALA A 40 5.86 -1.27 19.25
CA ALA A 40 6.78 -0.35 19.91
C ALA A 40 7.56 0.48 18.88
N PRO A 41 7.80 1.78 19.14
CA PRO A 41 8.55 2.61 18.23
C PRO A 41 9.97 2.08 18.04
N ALA A 42 10.32 1.72 16.80
CA ALA A 42 11.66 1.30 16.43
C ALA A 42 12.70 2.41 16.71
N PRO A 43 13.92 2.05 17.15
CA PRO A 43 14.98 3.01 17.42
C PRO A 43 15.29 3.88 16.19
N SER A 44 15.52 5.18 16.44
CA SER A 44 15.62 6.21 15.40
C SER A 44 16.77 6.01 14.40
N GLY A 45 17.77 5.16 14.71
CA GLY A 45 18.85 4.80 13.80
C GLY A 45 18.38 3.93 12.64
N ASP A 46 17.50 2.95 12.92
CA ASP A 46 16.92 2.08 11.89
C ASP A 46 15.98 2.85 10.96
N ARG A 47 15.26 3.85 11.49
CA ARG A 47 14.35 4.71 10.72
C ARG A 47 15.02 5.38 9.51
N LEU A 48 16.28 5.80 9.63
CA LEU A 48 17.00 6.43 8.52
C LEU A 48 17.35 5.39 7.45
N VAL A 49 17.84 4.22 7.87
CA VAL A 49 18.21 3.11 6.98
C VAL A 49 16.98 2.57 6.26
N ASP A 50 15.88 2.34 6.98
CA ASP A 50 14.57 1.94 6.44
C ASP A 50 14.05 2.91 5.37
N GLN A 51 14.18 4.22 5.62
CA GLN A 51 13.77 5.25 4.67
C GLN A 51 14.63 5.26 3.41
N LEU A 52 15.94 5.01 3.53
CA LEU A 52 16.85 4.86 2.39
C LEU A 52 16.54 3.61 1.57
N GLU A 53 16.26 2.47 2.21
CA GLU A 53 15.86 1.23 1.53
C GLU A 53 14.53 1.41 0.78
N ARG A 54 13.56 2.07 1.42
CA ARG A 54 12.27 2.38 0.77
C ARG A 54 12.46 3.26 -0.46
N LEU A 55 13.27 4.31 -0.36
CA LEU A 55 13.63 5.17 -1.51
C LEU A 55 14.29 4.37 -2.65
N ALA A 56 15.18 3.44 -2.33
CA ALA A 56 15.83 2.59 -3.33
C ALA A 56 14.84 1.64 -4.01
N ALA A 57 13.91 1.05 -3.25
CA ALA A 57 12.86 0.21 -3.79
C ALA A 57 11.91 0.98 -4.74
N LEU A 58 11.56 2.23 -4.39
CA LEU A 58 10.75 3.11 -5.25
C LEU A 58 11.46 3.49 -6.56
N ARG A 59 12.79 3.71 -6.52
CA ARG A 59 13.58 3.91 -7.74
C ARG A 59 13.62 2.63 -8.58
N ALA A 60 13.83 1.48 -7.95
CA ALA A 60 13.89 0.19 -8.65
C ALA A 60 12.57 -0.20 -9.31
N SER A 61 11.43 0.17 -8.72
CA SER A 61 10.11 -0.01 -9.33
C SER A 61 9.77 0.99 -10.43
N GLY A 62 10.67 1.96 -10.70
CA GLY A 62 10.45 3.03 -11.67
C GLY A 62 9.44 4.10 -11.22
N ALA A 63 9.03 4.08 -9.95
CA ALA A 63 8.14 5.08 -9.38
C ALA A 63 8.85 6.42 -9.08
N LEU A 64 10.18 6.40 -8.96
CA LEU A 64 11.03 7.58 -8.84
C LEU A 64 12.08 7.64 -9.95
N THR A 65 12.30 8.84 -10.48
CA THR A 65 13.45 9.11 -11.35
C THR A 65 14.75 9.24 -10.56
N ASP A 66 15.89 9.11 -11.22
CA ASP A 66 17.21 9.21 -10.58
C ASP A 66 17.46 10.60 -9.96
N GLU A 67 16.94 11.65 -10.61
CA GLU A 67 17.00 13.02 -10.10
C GLU A 67 16.20 13.18 -8.80
N GLU A 68 14.98 12.65 -8.75
CA GLU A 68 14.12 12.70 -7.57
C GLU A 68 14.70 11.91 -6.40
N PHE A 69 15.30 10.75 -6.68
CA PHE A 69 15.97 9.93 -5.67
C PHE A 69 17.16 10.66 -5.03
N SER A 70 17.97 11.34 -5.86
CA SER A 70 19.12 12.11 -5.38
C SER A 70 18.71 13.27 -4.47
N ARG A 71 17.68 14.03 -4.86
CA ARG A 71 17.12 15.13 -4.03
C ARG A 71 16.54 14.61 -2.71
N ALA A 72 15.81 13.48 -2.75
CA ALA A 72 15.23 12.88 -1.55
C ALA A 72 16.30 12.36 -0.59
N LYS A 73 17.39 11.75 -1.09
CA LYS A 73 18.54 11.36 -0.27
C LYS A 73 19.25 12.55 0.37
N GLN A 74 19.47 13.62 -0.38
CA GLN A 74 20.10 14.84 0.15
C GLN A 74 19.27 15.46 1.28
N ARG A 75 17.94 15.47 1.15
CA ARG A 75 17.04 15.97 2.20
C ARG A 75 16.98 15.07 3.44
N LEU A 76 17.34 13.80 3.29
CA LEU A 76 17.29 12.82 4.38
C LEU A 76 18.58 12.82 5.24
N ILE A 77 19.72 13.15 4.61
CA ILE A 77 21.06 13.07 5.23
C ILE A 77 21.61 14.47 5.53
N GLY A 78 21.16 15.49 4.81
CA GLY A 78 21.63 16.88 4.89
C GLY A 78 20.86 17.77 5.85
#